data_AF-A0A1V4YG22-F1
#
_entry.id   AF-A0A1V4YG22-F1
#
_cell.length_a   1.000
_cell.length_b   1.000
_cell.length_c   1.000
_cell.angle_alpha   90.00
_cell.angle_beta   90.00
_cell.angle_gamma   90.00
#
_symmetry.space_group_name_H-M   'P 1'
#
loop_
_entity.id
_entity.type
_entity.pdbx_description
1 polymer ?
#
loop_
_entity_poly.entity_id
_entity_poly.type
_entity_poly.pdbx_seq_one_letter_code
_entity_poly.pdbx_strand_id
1 'polypeptide(L)'
;MRNLFRDDAAVSVTMEYIIFSMLFISLFALLYVSFGDMMVNGPKETVIQNKFSDIGNMMTSLVTDMYLILPENGVIESDYMIPAKVGGESYTINANLAMTDQIFELVSSSGEETSVTISGIAITIPINGTVSSSDINHRISYDSRK
;
A
#
# COMPACT_ATOMS: atom_id res chain seq x y z
N MET A 1 52.43 30.07 6.43
CA MET A 1 51.21 30.04 5.60
C MET A 1 51.64 30.18 4.15
N ARG A 2 51.91 29.03 3.50
CA ARG A 2 52.66 28.94 2.24
C ARG A 2 51.68 28.72 1.09
N ASN A 3 51.61 29.71 0.19
CA ASN A 3 51.15 29.65 -1.21
C ASN A 3 49.81 28.94 -1.49
N LEU A 4 48.69 29.57 -1.10
CA LEU A 4 47.37 29.25 -1.67
C LEU A 4 47.09 29.95 -3.02
N PHE A 5 47.97 30.86 -3.45
CA PHE A 5 47.76 31.72 -4.62
C PHE A 5 48.75 31.50 -5.77
N ARG A 6 49.62 30.49 -5.67
CA ARG A 6 50.60 30.20 -6.72
C ARG A 6 50.12 28.98 -7.51
N ASP A 7 49.35 29.26 -8.55
CA ASP A 7 48.89 28.26 -9.49
C ASP A 7 49.83 28.20 -10.71
N ASP A 8 50.42 27.03 -10.94
CA ASP A 8 51.29 26.76 -12.09
C ASP A 8 50.47 26.29 -13.32
N ALA A 9 49.13 26.16 -13.19
CA ALA A 9 48.21 25.70 -14.24
C ALA A 9 47.45 26.82 -14.99
N ALA A 10 47.74 28.10 -14.72
CA ALA A 10 47.11 29.27 -15.36
C ALA A 10 45.57 29.35 -15.23
N VAL A 11 44.99 28.78 -14.17
CA VAL A 11 43.57 28.89 -13.86
C VAL A 11 43.38 29.68 -12.57
N SER A 12 42.56 30.73 -12.61
CA SER A 12 42.30 31.54 -11.42
C SER A 12 41.65 30.68 -10.32
N VAL A 13 42.12 30.78 -9.07
CA VAL A 13 41.53 30.13 -7.88
C VAL A 13 40.02 30.39 -7.76
N THR A 14 39.56 31.56 -8.22
CA THR A 14 38.13 31.90 -8.27
C THR A 14 37.37 31.02 -9.29
N MET A 15 37.99 30.70 -10.42
CA MET A 15 37.39 29.85 -11.45
C MET A 15 37.25 28.41 -10.95
N GLU A 16 38.28 27.90 -10.27
CA GLU A 16 38.24 26.58 -9.64
C GLU A 16 37.10 26.50 -8.61
N TYR A 17 36.94 27.52 -7.76
CA TYR A 17 35.86 27.59 -6.80
C TYR A 17 34.47 27.60 -7.45
N ILE A 18 34.29 28.33 -8.56
CA ILE A 18 33.03 28.37 -9.31
C ILE A 18 32.70 26.99 -9.88
N ILE A 19 33.69 26.31 -10.48
CA ILE A 19 33.51 24.97 -11.06
C ILE A 19 33.13 23.95 -9.98
N PHE A 20 33.84 23.94 -8.84
CA PHE A 20 33.51 23.06 -7.73
C PHE A 20 32.12 23.35 -7.17
N SER A 21 31.76 24.63 -7.00
CA SER A 21 30.43 25.01 -6.50
C SER A 21 29.32 24.52 -7.43
N MET A 22 29.46 24.69 -8.75
CA MET A 22 28.48 24.17 -9.72
C MET A 22 28.37 22.64 -9.67
N LEU A 23 29.49 21.94 -9.52
CA LEU A 23 29.52 20.49 -9.39
C LEU A 23 28.82 20.00 -8.11
N PHE A 24 29.03 20.70 -6.99
CA PHE A 24 28.32 20.37 -5.76
C PHE A 24 26.83 20.67 -5.84
N ILE A 25 26.44 21.83 -6.41
CA ILE A 25 25.03 22.18 -6.57
C ILE A 25 24.31 21.14 -7.44
N SER A 26 24.93 20.69 -8.54
CA SER A 26 24.33 19.66 -9.41
C SER A 26 24.23 18.31 -8.71
N LEU A 27 25.27 17.91 -7.96
CA LEU A 27 25.24 16.70 -7.14
C LEU A 27 24.12 16.75 -6.09
N PHE A 28 23.98 17.87 -5.36
CA PHE A 28 22.94 18.04 -4.36
C PHE A 28 21.54 18.07 -4.97
N ALA A 29 21.38 18.67 -6.15
CA ALA A 29 20.10 18.67 -6.86
C ALA A 29 19.67 17.25 -7.25
N LEU A 30 20.61 16.43 -7.76
CA LEU A 30 20.35 15.02 -8.09
C LEU A 30 20.01 14.21 -6.84
N LEU A 31 20.80 14.36 -5.77
CA LEU A 31 20.55 13.68 -4.50
C LEU A 31 19.19 14.04 -3.91
N TYR A 32 18.81 15.32 -3.95
CA TYR A 32 17.52 15.77 -3.42
C TYR A 32 16.33 15.07 -4.08
N VAL A 33 16.36 14.95 -5.41
CA VAL A 33 15.31 14.24 -6.17
C VAL A 33 15.31 12.75 -5.82
N SER A 34 16.48 12.09 -5.82
CA SER A 34 16.56 10.64 -5.55
C SER A 34 16.20 10.27 -4.10
N PHE A 35 16.47 11.15 -3.14
CA PHE A 35 16.26 10.84 -1.72
C PHE A 35 14.77 10.74 -1.37
N GLY A 36 13.92 11.57 -1.99
CA GLY A 36 12.47 11.53 -1.78
C GLY A 36 11.89 10.17 -2.18
N ASP A 37 12.24 9.69 -3.36
CA ASP A 37 11.73 8.41 -3.87
C ASP A 37 12.25 7.22 -3.06
N MET A 38 13.53 7.21 -2.71
CA MET A 38 14.13 6.09 -1.96
C MET A 38 13.67 6.01 -0.51
N MET A 39 13.45 7.16 0.17
CA MET A 39 13.15 7.16 1.60
C MET A 39 11.65 7.18 1.90
N VAL A 40 10.83 7.75 1.02
CA VAL A 40 9.39 7.93 1.27
C VAL A 40 8.56 6.94 0.45
N ASN A 41 8.75 6.92 -0.87
CA ASN A 41 7.86 6.16 -1.76
C ASN A 41 8.15 4.65 -1.71
N GLY A 42 9.42 4.24 -1.79
CA GLY A 42 9.80 2.81 -1.77
C GLY A 42 9.33 2.05 -0.51
N PRO A 43 9.62 2.54 0.71
CA PRO A 43 9.14 1.90 1.93
C PRO A 43 7.62 1.91 2.05
N LYS A 44 6.95 2.97 1.59
CA LYS A 44 5.49 3.11 1.63
C LYS A 44 4.82 2.00 0.81
N GLU A 45 5.22 1.82 -0.45
CA GLU A 45 4.64 0.82 -1.35
C GLU A 45 4.81 -0.61 -0.78
N THR A 46 6.01 -0.92 -0.27
CA THR A 46 6.28 -2.22 0.37
C THR A 46 5.40 -2.46 1.61
N VAL A 47 5.19 -1.42 2.43
CA VAL A 47 4.32 -1.51 3.60
C VAL A 47 2.87 -1.70 3.18
N ILE A 48 2.40 -0.98 2.15
CA ILE A 48 1.04 -1.12 1.63
C ILE A 48 0.81 -2.54 1.15
N GLN A 49 1.69 -3.08 0.30
CA GLN A 49 1.56 -4.43 -0.24
C GLN A 49 1.52 -5.49 0.87
N ASN A 50 2.46 -5.43 1.83
CA ASN A 50 2.50 -6.40 2.93
C ASN A 50 1.26 -6.31 3.83
N LYS A 51 0.80 -5.10 4.15
CA LYS A 51 -0.39 -4.92 4.99
C LYS A 51 -1.68 -5.29 4.29
N PHE A 52 -1.80 -5.04 2.99
CA PHE A 52 -2.92 -5.51 2.21
C PHE A 52 -2.95 -7.03 2.11
N SER A 53 -1.79 -7.69 2.01
CA SER A 53 -1.69 -9.15 2.10
C SER A 53 -2.11 -9.69 3.49
N ASP A 54 -1.64 -9.08 4.58
CA ASP A 54 -2.05 -9.44 5.96
C ASP A 54 -3.58 -9.35 6.12
N ILE A 55 -4.19 -8.26 5.63
CA ILE A 55 -5.64 -8.06 5.69
C ILE A 55 -6.38 -9.11 4.85
N GLY A 56 -5.92 -9.38 3.62
CA GLY A 56 -6.52 -10.40 2.77
C GLY A 56 -6.46 -11.82 3.38
N ASN A 57 -5.37 -12.16 4.06
CA ASN A 57 -5.23 -13.42 4.78
C ASN A 57 -6.19 -13.51 5.98
N MET A 58 -6.31 -12.43 6.76
CA MET A 58 -7.29 -12.35 7.86
C MET A 58 -8.73 -12.51 7.34
N MET A 59 -9.08 -11.84 6.25
CA MET A 59 -10.39 -11.99 5.60
C MET A 59 -10.62 -13.44 5.16
N THR A 60 -9.60 -14.10 4.59
CA THR A 60 -9.69 -15.50 4.20
C THR A 60 -10.00 -16.43 5.38
N SER A 61 -9.33 -16.22 6.52
CA SER A 61 -9.63 -16.98 7.73
C SER A 61 -11.07 -16.74 8.20
N LEU A 62 -11.50 -15.48 8.22
CA LEU A 62 -12.84 -15.12 8.68
C LEU A 62 -13.93 -15.70 7.78
N VAL A 63 -13.75 -15.68 6.47
CA VAL A 63 -14.64 -16.33 5.50
C VAL A 63 -14.67 -17.85 5.70
N THR A 64 -13.51 -18.45 5.96
CA THR A 64 -13.40 -19.89 6.26
C THR A 64 -14.14 -20.23 7.56
N ASP A 65 -14.04 -19.39 8.59
CA ASP A 65 -14.75 -19.58 9.86
C ASP A 65 -16.26 -19.44 9.67
N MET A 66 -16.71 -18.46 8.86
CA MET A 66 -18.13 -18.32 8.50
C MET A 66 -18.67 -19.56 7.78
N TYR A 67 -17.85 -20.21 6.93
CA TYR A 67 -18.23 -21.45 6.25
C TYR A 67 -18.52 -22.59 7.25
N LEU A 68 -17.75 -22.70 8.33
CA LEU A 68 -17.93 -23.77 9.33
C LEU A 68 -19.24 -23.68 10.11
N ILE A 69 -19.85 -22.50 10.17
CA ILE A 69 -21.05 -22.22 10.98
C ILE A 69 -22.26 -21.79 10.13
N LEU A 70 -22.19 -22.01 8.82
CA LEU A 70 -23.20 -21.52 7.89
C LEU A 70 -24.59 -22.12 8.14
N PRO A 71 -25.65 -21.29 8.30
CA PRO A 71 -27.02 -21.81 8.40
C PRO A 71 -27.55 -22.22 7.02
N GLU A 72 -28.33 -23.31 6.96
CA GLU A 72 -29.06 -23.69 5.73
C GLU A 72 -30.03 -22.58 5.27
N ASN A 73 -30.62 -21.84 6.22
CA ASN A 73 -31.50 -20.70 5.97
C ASN A 73 -31.24 -19.60 7.01
N GLY A 74 -30.42 -18.61 6.67
CA GLY A 74 -30.11 -17.52 7.60
C GLY A 74 -29.09 -16.52 7.08
N VAL A 75 -28.79 -15.56 7.95
CA VAL A 75 -27.78 -14.52 7.72
C VAL A 75 -26.69 -14.68 8.76
N ILE A 76 -25.44 -14.63 8.32
CA ILE A 76 -24.30 -14.44 9.22
C ILE A 76 -23.76 -13.05 8.97
N GLU A 77 -23.59 -12.30 10.05
CA GLU A 77 -22.86 -11.04 10.05
C GLU A 77 -21.64 -11.22 10.95
N SER A 78 -20.47 -10.88 10.43
CA SER A 78 -19.24 -10.89 11.21
C SER A 78 -18.62 -9.51 11.23
N ASP A 79 -18.40 -9.01 12.43
CA ASP A 79 -17.63 -7.80 12.66
C ASP A 79 -16.15 -8.15 12.67
N TYR A 80 -15.33 -7.27 12.11
CA TYR A 80 -13.88 -7.40 12.10
C TYR A 80 -13.24 -6.04 12.31
N MET A 81 -11.94 -6.02 12.60
CA MET A 81 -11.24 -4.78 12.87
C MET A 81 -10.03 -4.68 11.95
N ILE A 82 -10.11 -3.74 11.00
CA ILE A 82 -9.00 -3.39 10.11
C ILE A 82 -8.37 -2.08 10.56
N PRO A 83 -7.07 -1.85 10.27
CA PRO A 83 -6.43 -0.58 10.57
C PRO A 83 -7.11 0.57 9.81
N ALA A 84 -7.24 1.73 10.46
CA ALA A 84 -7.88 2.89 9.82
C ALA A 84 -7.11 3.40 8.59
N LYS A 85 -5.77 3.22 8.59
CA LYS A 85 -4.88 3.64 7.51
C LYS A 85 -3.76 2.63 7.28
N VAL A 86 -3.35 2.49 6.03
CA VAL A 86 -2.19 1.72 5.59
C VAL A 86 -1.33 2.62 4.69
N GLY A 87 -0.02 2.65 4.91
CA GLY A 87 0.87 3.56 4.16
C GLY A 87 0.56 5.05 4.32
N GLY A 88 -0.19 5.43 5.38
CA GLY A 88 -0.64 6.81 5.61
C GLY A 88 -1.99 7.16 4.96
N GLU A 89 -2.62 6.22 4.25
CA GLU A 89 -3.81 6.46 3.44
C GLU A 89 -4.99 5.59 3.90
N SER A 90 -6.20 6.12 3.74
CA SER A 90 -7.43 5.34 3.90
C SER A 90 -7.64 4.47 2.65
N TYR A 91 -8.35 3.35 2.82
CA TYR A 91 -8.58 2.39 1.75
C TYR A 91 -9.97 1.78 1.86
N THR A 92 -10.46 1.24 0.74
CA THR A 92 -11.76 0.56 0.67
C THR A 92 -11.53 -0.90 0.31
N ILE A 93 -12.25 -1.80 0.97
CA ILE A 93 -12.28 -3.23 0.66
C ILE A 93 -13.61 -3.50 -0.04
N ASN A 94 -13.54 -3.97 -1.29
CA ASN A 94 -14.68 -4.47 -2.02
C ASN A 94 -14.62 -5.99 -2.09
N ALA A 95 -15.65 -6.66 -1.56
CA ALA A 95 -15.85 -8.08 -1.75
C ALA A 95 -16.64 -8.28 -3.05
N ASN A 96 -15.97 -8.75 -4.10
CA ASN A 96 -16.61 -9.05 -5.38
C ASN A 96 -16.43 -10.53 -5.74
N LEU A 97 -17.47 -11.15 -6.30
CA LEU A 97 -17.34 -12.48 -6.88
C LEU A 97 -16.76 -12.38 -8.30
N ALA A 98 -15.56 -12.92 -8.48
CA ALA A 98 -15.15 -13.37 -9.80
C ALA A 98 -15.68 -14.79 -10.02
N MET A 99 -15.94 -15.14 -11.28
CA MET A 99 -16.71 -16.34 -11.71
C MET A 99 -16.46 -17.64 -10.90
N THR A 100 -15.25 -17.86 -10.38
CA THR A 100 -14.89 -19.03 -9.56
C THR A 100 -14.22 -18.67 -8.23
N ASP A 101 -13.87 -17.41 -7.97
CA ASP A 101 -13.05 -16.99 -6.83
C ASP A 101 -13.57 -15.67 -6.23
N GLN A 102 -13.37 -15.49 -4.92
CA GLN A 102 -13.82 -14.31 -4.20
C GLN A 102 -12.63 -13.37 -4.23
N ILE A 103 -12.81 -12.22 -4.86
CA ILE A 103 -11.75 -11.22 -4.93
C ILE A 103 -12.07 -10.15 -3.91
N PHE A 104 -11.15 -9.95 -2.98
CA PHE A 104 -11.11 -8.76 -2.16
C PHE A 104 -10.22 -7.74 -2.85
N GLU A 105 -10.85 -6.70 -3.37
CA GLU A 105 -10.16 -5.57 -3.98
C GLU A 105 -9.94 -4.49 -2.91
N LEU A 106 -8.67 -4.23 -2.61
CA LEU A 106 -8.26 -3.16 -1.71
C LEU A 106 -7.81 -1.97 -2.54
N VAL A 107 -8.53 -0.86 -2.43
CA VAL A 107 -8.27 0.37 -3.18
C VAL A 107 -7.84 1.45 -2.21
N SER A 108 -6.59 1.88 -2.29
CA SER A 108 -6.10 3.06 -1.57
C SER A 108 -6.75 4.35 -2.11
N SER A 109 -6.87 5.37 -1.26
CA SER A 109 -7.30 6.71 -1.67
C SER A 109 -6.41 7.34 -2.74
N SER A 110 -5.15 6.92 -2.87
CA SER A 110 -4.22 7.38 -3.91
C SER A 110 -4.35 6.64 -5.24
N GLY A 111 -5.20 5.61 -5.32
CA GLY A 111 -5.39 4.78 -6.51
C GLY A 111 -4.46 3.57 -6.59
N GLU A 112 -3.67 3.27 -5.55
CA GLU A 112 -2.99 1.98 -5.45
C GLU A 112 -4.01 0.87 -5.18
N GLU A 113 -4.07 -0.10 -6.08
CA GLU A 113 -4.99 -1.23 -6.01
C GLU A 113 -4.22 -2.52 -5.74
N THR A 114 -4.74 -3.36 -4.84
CA THR A 114 -4.27 -4.73 -4.65
C THR A 114 -5.46 -5.64 -4.55
N SER A 115 -5.46 -6.69 -5.36
CA SER A 115 -6.47 -7.72 -5.31
C SER A 115 -5.93 -8.93 -4.57
N VAL A 116 -6.64 -9.39 -3.56
CA VAL A 116 -6.39 -10.67 -2.91
C VAL A 116 -7.48 -11.64 -3.33
N THR A 117 -7.08 -12.67 -4.08
CA THR A 117 -7.97 -13.73 -4.52
C THR A 117 -8.05 -14.80 -3.43
N ILE A 118 -9.26 -15.11 -2.99
CA ILE A 118 -9.55 -16.28 -2.18
C ILE A 118 -9.92 -17.41 -3.12
N SER A 119 -8.93 -18.21 -3.47
CA SER A 119 -9.12 -19.35 -4.34
C SER A 119 -9.86 -20.49 -3.65
N GLY A 120 -10.91 -20.99 -4.29
CA GLY A 120 -11.56 -22.26 -3.91
C GLY A 120 -12.65 -22.21 -2.83
N ILE A 121 -12.95 -21.05 -2.22
CA ILE A 121 -14.03 -20.92 -1.21
C ILE A 121 -15.27 -20.20 -1.79
N ALA A 122 -15.09 -19.40 -2.84
CA ALA A 122 -16.10 -18.46 -3.34
C ALA A 122 -17.27 -19.08 -4.10
N ILE A 123 -17.05 -20.23 -4.73
CA ILE A 123 -18.08 -20.91 -5.55
C ILE A 123 -19.25 -21.39 -4.69
N THR A 124 -19.05 -21.54 -3.37
CA THR A 124 -20.05 -22.10 -2.46
C THR A 124 -20.80 -21.02 -1.67
N ILE A 125 -20.18 -19.86 -1.41
CA ILE A 125 -20.72 -18.82 -0.53
C ILE A 125 -20.36 -17.43 -1.07
N PRO A 126 -21.23 -16.76 -1.83
CA PRO A 126 -20.99 -15.41 -2.28
C PRO A 126 -21.01 -14.42 -1.12
N ILE A 127 -19.84 -13.88 -0.74
CA ILE A 127 -19.75 -12.84 0.27
C ILE A 127 -19.77 -11.49 -0.43
N ASN A 128 -20.75 -10.67 -0.06
CA ASN A 128 -20.97 -9.36 -0.64
C ASN A 128 -20.80 -8.31 0.45
N GLY A 129 -20.08 -7.24 0.12
CA GLY A 129 -19.91 -6.13 1.04
C GLY A 129 -18.79 -5.19 0.59
N THR A 130 -19.03 -3.90 0.80
CA THR A 130 -17.99 -2.87 0.69
C THR A 130 -17.78 -2.29 2.06
N VAL A 131 -16.51 -2.19 2.47
CA VAL A 131 -16.12 -1.65 3.76
C VAL A 131 -15.02 -0.62 3.56
N SER A 132 -15.23 0.60 4.06
CA SER A 132 -14.19 1.63 4.08
C SER A 132 -13.39 1.53 5.38
N SER A 133 -12.07 1.69 5.31
CA SER A 133 -11.19 1.75 6.49
C SER A 133 -11.47 2.96 7.38
N SER A 134 -12.20 3.94 6.86
CA SER A 134 -12.58 5.15 7.62
C SER A 134 -13.88 4.96 8.40
N ASP A 135 -14.59 3.85 8.19
CA ASP A 135 -15.80 3.53 8.92
C ASP A 135 -15.47 3.01 10.32
N ILE A 136 -16.36 3.29 11.29
CA ILE A 136 -16.17 2.85 12.68
C ILE A 136 -16.43 1.34 12.81
N ASN A 137 -17.36 0.82 11.99
CA ASN A 137 -17.76 -0.57 12.02
C ASN A 137 -17.41 -1.21 10.69
N HIS A 138 -16.56 -2.25 10.74
CA HIS A 138 -16.21 -3.04 9.57
C HIS A 138 -16.98 -4.35 9.66
N ARG A 139 -17.88 -4.58 8.70
CA ARG A 139 -18.79 -5.73 8.72
C ARG A 139 -18.90 -6.36 7.36
N ILE A 140 -18.76 -7.67 7.32
CA ILE A 140 -19.16 -8.47 6.16
C ILE A 140 -20.37 -9.30 6.51
N SER A 141 -21.22 -9.53 5.52
CA SER A 141 -22.41 -10.34 5.68
C SER A 141 -22.50 -11.37 4.59
N TYR A 142 -23.11 -12.49 4.98
CA TYR A 142 -23.55 -13.54 4.08
C TYR A 142 -25.03 -13.78 4.33
N ASP A 143 -25.82 -13.91 3.26
CA ASP A 143 -27.23 -14.25 3.32
C ASP A 143 -27.47 -15.47 2.42
N SER A 144 -27.85 -16.62 3.00
CA SER A 144 -28.11 -17.85 2.25
C SER A 144 -29.42 -17.84 1.45
N ARG A 145 -30.23 -16.78 1.62
CA ARG A 145 -31.56 -16.63 0.98
C ARG A 145 -31.50 -15.82 -0.32
N LYS A 146 -30.33 -15.29 -0.69
CA LYS A 146 -30.09 -14.52 -1.91
C LYS A 146 -29.12 -15.26 -2.81
#